data_AF-A0A960ECB5-F1
#
_entry.id   AF-A0A960ECB5-F1
#
_cell.length_a   1.000
_cell.length_b   1.000
_cell.length_c   1.000
_cell.angle_alpha   90.00
_cell.angle_beta   90.00
_cell.angle_gamma   90.00
#
_symmetry.space_group_name_H-M   'P 1'
#
loop_
_entity.id
_entity.type
_entity.pdbx_description
1 polymer ?
#
loop_
_entity_poly.entity_id
_entity_poly.type
_entity_poly.pdbx_seq_one_letter_code
_entity_poly.pdbx_strand_id
1 'polypeptide(L)'
;AASAFAIYGIACGVAPVRRAMYFHPMAISGFGLLLAGLSGVLSFFLDVPFLTGLWATPEFFGLSVDLSTPLFFDIGVYLVVVGSITSTALALEERDHA
;
A
#
# COMPACT_ATOMS: atom_id res chain seq x y z
N ALA A 1 -1.05 -8.97 -5.87
CA ALA A 1 0.06 -9.00 -4.89
C ALA A 1 -0.27 -9.83 -3.66
N ALA A 2 -1.33 -9.52 -2.89
CA ALA A 2 -1.71 -10.32 -1.72
C ALA A 2 -1.89 -11.83 -2.02
N SER A 3 -2.56 -12.19 -3.12
CA SER A 3 -2.72 -13.59 -3.54
C SER A 3 -1.39 -14.28 -3.88
N ALA A 4 -0.39 -13.54 -4.38
CA ALA A 4 0.93 -14.10 -4.66
C ALA A 4 1.67 -14.45 -3.35
N PHE A 5 1.58 -13.59 -2.33
CA PHE A 5 2.11 -13.90 -1.00
C PHE A 5 1.37 -15.07 -0.34
N ALA A 6 0.05 -15.15 -0.50
CA ALA A 6 -0.73 -16.28 0.00
C ALA A 6 -0.33 -17.62 -0.65
N ILE A 7 -0.21 -17.65 -1.98
CA ILE A 7 0.26 -18.85 -2.71
C ILE A 7 1.71 -19.19 -2.33
N TYR A 8 2.57 -18.19 -2.14
CA TYR A 8 3.95 -18.41 -1.72
C TYR A 8 4.05 -19.00 -0.31
N GLY A 9 3.19 -18.56 0.62
CA GLY A 9 3.06 -19.18 1.96
C GLY A 9 2.63 -20.64 1.86
N ILE A 10 1.54 -20.93 1.12
CA ILE A 10 1.07 -22.31 0.91
C ILE A 10 2.16 -23.20 0.28
N ALA A 11 2.95 -22.68 -0.66
CA ALA A 11 3.92 -23.46 -1.42
C ALA A 11 5.28 -23.63 -0.71
N CYS A 12 5.71 -22.65 0.09
CA CYS A 12 7.08 -22.60 0.64
C CYS A 12 7.14 -22.45 2.17
N GLY A 13 6.00 -22.24 2.85
CA GLY A 13 5.93 -21.99 4.27
C GLY A 13 6.09 -20.50 4.65
N VAL A 14 5.73 -20.16 5.89
CA VAL A 14 5.85 -18.82 6.50
C VAL A 14 7.27 -18.25 6.46
N ALA A 15 8.29 -19.09 6.76
CA ALA A 15 9.65 -18.61 6.98
C ALA A 15 10.29 -18.01 5.71
N PRO A 16 10.18 -18.63 4.51
CA PRO A 16 10.60 -18.01 3.26
C PRO A 16 9.84 -16.72 2.91
N VAL A 17 8.53 -16.64 3.16
CA VAL A 17 7.73 -15.42 2.93
C VAL A 17 8.23 -14.27 3.81
N ARG A 18 8.49 -14.54 5.10
CA ARG A 18 9.01 -13.55 6.04
C ARG A 18 10.43 -13.09 5.65
N ARG A 19 11.26 -14.00 5.12
CA ARG A 19 12.62 -13.66 4.65
C ARG A 19 12.63 -12.91 3.32
N ALA A 20 11.62 -13.09 2.48
CA ALA A 20 11.45 -12.37 1.21
C ALA A 20 10.96 -10.92 1.42
N MET A 21 10.40 -10.58 2.59
CA MET A 21 9.92 -9.23 2.90
C MET A 21 10.92 -8.45 3.75
N TYR A 22 11.37 -7.30 3.25
CA TYR A 22 12.27 -6.39 3.98
C TYR A 22 11.60 -5.67 5.16
N PHE A 23 10.33 -5.31 5.02
CA PHE A 23 9.55 -4.62 6.05
C PHE A 23 8.48 -5.53 6.62
N HIS A 24 8.18 -5.36 7.91
CA HIS A 24 7.08 -6.09 8.55
C HIS A 24 5.75 -5.75 7.84
N PRO A 25 4.91 -6.73 7.49
CA PRO A 25 3.70 -6.50 6.69
C PRO A 25 2.73 -5.50 7.35
N MET A 26 2.60 -5.54 8.68
CA MET A 26 1.84 -4.51 9.41
C MET A 26 2.43 -3.10 9.30
N ALA A 27 3.76 -2.96 9.23
CA ALA A 27 4.39 -1.65 9.04
C ALA A 27 4.10 -1.10 7.62
N ILE A 28 4.10 -1.97 6.60
CA ILE A 28 3.69 -1.62 5.24
C ILE A 28 2.24 -1.12 5.25
N SER A 29 1.36 -1.82 5.96
CA SER A 29 -0.06 -1.43 6.08
C SER A 29 -0.22 -0.08 6.77
N GLY A 30 0.44 0.14 7.91
CA GLY A 30 0.41 1.41 8.63
C GLY A 30 0.93 2.59 7.81
N PHE A 31 2.01 2.38 7.05
CA PHE A 31 2.53 3.40 6.13
C PHE A 31 1.55 3.68 4.98
N GLY A 32 0.91 2.66 4.42
CA GLY A 32 -0.12 2.82 3.40
C GLY A 32 -1.31 3.66 3.90
N LEU A 33 -1.75 3.43 5.14
CA LEU A 33 -2.82 4.20 5.77
C LEU A 33 -2.42 5.66 5.96
N LEU A 34 -1.19 5.92 6.42
CA LEU A 34 -0.65 7.28 6.52
C LEU A 34 -0.66 7.97 5.15
N LEU A 35 -0.16 7.31 4.11
CA LEU A 35 -0.10 7.85 2.76
C LEU A 35 -1.49 8.17 2.20
N ALA A 36 -2.46 7.26 2.39
CA ALA A 36 -3.85 7.47 1.99
C ALA A 36 -4.50 8.64 2.75
N GLY A 37 -4.21 8.80 4.04
CA GLY A 37 -4.68 9.96 4.81
C GLY A 37 -4.04 11.28 4.37
N LEU A 38 -2.76 11.25 4.00
CA LEU A 38 -2.02 12.44 3.57
C LEU A 38 -2.38 12.90 2.14
N SER A 39 -2.93 12.02 1.29
CA SER A 39 -3.27 12.38 -0.10
C SER A 39 -4.30 13.52 -0.19
N GLY A 40 -5.20 13.63 0.78
CA GLY A 40 -6.21 14.69 0.86
C GLY A 40 -5.71 15.99 1.51
N VAL A 41 -4.50 16.02 2.08
CA VAL A 41 -4.00 17.21 2.80
C VAL A 41 -3.83 18.40 1.86
N LEU A 42 -3.48 18.15 0.59
CA LEU A 42 -3.39 19.20 -0.43
C LEU A 42 -4.74 19.90 -0.71
N SER A 43 -5.86 19.21 -0.49
CA SER A 43 -7.20 19.78 -0.65
C SER A 43 -7.44 20.95 0.30
N PHE A 44 -6.89 20.91 1.52
CA PHE A 44 -7.03 22.01 2.49
C PHE A 44 -6.36 23.30 2.01
N PHE A 45 -5.23 23.21 1.32
CA PHE A 45 -4.51 24.38 0.82
C PHE A 45 -5.20 25.04 -0.39
N LEU A 46 -6.11 24.32 -1.04
CA LEU A 46 -6.88 24.80 -2.20
C LEU A 46 -8.32 25.17 -1.83
N ASP A 47 -8.66 25.15 -0.54
CA ASP A 47 -10.01 25.47 -0.03
C ASP A 47 -11.13 24.59 -0.65
N VAL A 48 -10.79 23.34 -0.99
CA VAL A 48 -11.73 22.34 -1.50
C VAL A 48 -11.96 21.22 -0.48
N PRO A 49 -13.08 20.49 -0.55
CA PRO A 49 -13.36 19.39 0.37
C PRO A 49 -12.20 18.38 0.46
N PHE A 50 -11.95 17.84 1.65
CA PHE A 50 -10.93 16.82 1.86
C PHE A 50 -11.12 15.62 0.92
N LEU A 51 -10.02 15.09 0.38
CA LEU A 51 -10.00 14.03 -0.65
C LEU A 51 -10.65 14.42 -1.99
N THR A 52 -10.74 15.72 -2.29
CA THR A 52 -11.04 16.15 -3.66
C THR A 52 -9.90 15.70 -4.59
N GLY A 53 -10.25 15.08 -5.72
CA GLY A 53 -9.28 14.60 -6.70
C GLY A 53 -8.60 15.77 -7.42
N LEU A 54 -7.38 16.09 -6.99
CA LEU A 54 -6.56 17.14 -7.58
C LEU A 54 -5.71 16.56 -8.69
N TRP A 55 -5.57 17.32 -9.78
CA TRP A 55 -4.79 16.94 -10.95
C TRP A 55 -3.74 18.02 -11.22
N ALA A 56 -2.51 17.58 -11.49
CA ALA A 56 -1.41 18.43 -11.88
C ALA A 56 -0.71 17.79 -13.07
N THR A 57 -0.37 18.59 -14.07
CA THR A 57 0.28 18.11 -15.31
C THR A 57 1.67 18.77 -15.46
N PRO A 58 2.64 18.50 -14.56
CA PRO A 58 3.98 19.05 -14.70
C PRO A 58 4.69 18.53 -15.96
N GLU A 59 5.44 19.40 -16.62
CA GLU A 59 6.32 19.03 -17.73
C GLU A 59 7.72 18.68 -17.19
N PHE A 60 8.18 17.47 -17.50
CA PHE A 60 9.52 16.98 -17.19
C PHE A 60 10.26 16.61 -18.48
N PHE A 61 11.37 17.30 -18.78
CA PHE A 61 12.21 17.02 -19.97
C PHE A 61 11.44 16.96 -21.30
N GLY A 62 10.40 17.79 -21.45
CA GLY A 62 9.54 17.81 -22.65
C GLY A 62 8.43 16.76 -22.66
N LEU A 63 8.25 16.00 -21.58
CA LEU A 63 7.15 15.05 -21.38
C LEU A 63 6.18 15.60 -20.33
N SER A 64 4.91 15.77 -20.69
CA SER A 64 3.84 16.08 -19.73
C SER A 64 3.46 14.83 -18.95
N VAL A 65 3.52 14.89 -17.62
CA VAL A 65 3.15 13.77 -16.74
C VAL A 65 1.93 14.17 -15.93
N ASP A 66 0.85 13.40 -16.06
CA ASP A 66 -0.37 13.61 -15.28
C ASP A 66 -0.21 12.98 -13.90
N LEU A 67 -0.17 13.81 -12.87
CA LEU A 67 -0.14 13.41 -11.47
C LEU A 67 -1.46 13.77 -10.80
N SER A 68 -1.96 12.87 -9.96
CA SER A 68 -3.22 13.09 -9.27
C SER A 68 -3.13 12.67 -7.80
N THR A 69 -3.81 13.38 -6.90
CA THR A 69 -3.93 12.96 -5.50
C THR A 69 -4.64 11.61 -5.33
N PRO A 70 -5.63 11.22 -6.16
CA PRO A 70 -6.17 9.86 -6.16
C PRO A 70 -5.12 8.77 -6.41
N LEU A 71 -4.10 9.02 -7.23
CA LEU A 71 -3.02 8.04 -7.45
C LEU A 71 -2.29 7.71 -6.13
N PHE A 72 -1.95 8.73 -5.33
CA PHE A 72 -1.31 8.52 -4.02
C PHE A 72 -2.24 7.82 -3.03
N PHE A 73 -3.55 8.13 -3.08
CA PHE A 73 -4.56 7.42 -2.28
C PHE A 73 -4.60 5.93 -2.62
N ASP A 74 -4.66 5.59 -3.92
CA ASP A 74 -4.72 4.21 -4.40
C ASP A 74 -3.45 3.43 -4.04
N ILE A 75 -2.27 4.05 -4.13
CA ILE A 75 -1.00 3.47 -3.66
C ILE A 75 -1.09 3.18 -2.16
N GLY A 76 -1.60 4.12 -1.36
CA GLY A 76 -1.80 3.94 0.07
C GLY A 76 -2.72 2.75 0.38
N VAL A 77 -3.89 2.67 -0.27
CA VAL A 77 -4.84 1.56 -0.12
C VAL A 77 -4.22 0.23 -0.55
N TYR A 78 -3.48 0.21 -1.67
CA TYR A 78 -2.77 -0.99 -2.12
C TYR A 78 -1.80 -1.51 -1.06
N LEU A 79 -1.00 -0.63 -0.43
CA LEU A 79 -0.07 -1.01 0.64
C LEU A 79 -0.80 -1.51 1.88
N VAL A 80 -1.93 -0.88 2.25
CA VAL A 80 -2.80 -1.35 3.35
C VAL A 80 -3.27 -2.78 3.11
N VAL A 81 -3.82 -3.05 1.93
CA VAL A 81 -4.38 -4.35 1.54
C VAL A 81 -3.28 -5.41 1.48
N VAL A 82 -2.15 -5.12 0.83
CA VAL A 82 -1.04 -6.08 0.75
C VAL A 82 -0.47 -6.37 2.14
N GLY A 83 -0.21 -5.35 2.94
CA GLY A 83 0.34 -5.52 4.29
C GLY A 83 -0.61 -6.30 5.22
N SER A 84 -1.89 -5.93 5.26
CA SER A 84 -2.87 -6.56 6.16
C SER A 84 -3.16 -8.02 5.79
N ILE A 85 -3.35 -8.33 4.50
CA ILE A 85 -3.64 -9.69 4.06
C ILE A 85 -2.42 -10.59 4.26
N THR A 86 -1.22 -10.13 3.89
CA THR A 86 0.01 -10.91 4.12
C THR A 86 0.25 -11.13 5.61
N SER A 87 0.00 -10.14 6.47
CA SER A 87 0.12 -10.33 7.93
C SER A 87 -0.88 -11.34 8.46
N THR A 88 -2.12 -11.32 7.98
CA THR A 88 -3.17 -12.26 8.40
C THR A 88 -2.84 -13.68 7.95
N ALA A 89 -2.38 -13.85 6.71
CA ALA A 89 -1.99 -15.16 6.19
C ALA A 89 -0.84 -15.77 7.01
N LEU A 90 0.22 -15.01 7.29
CA LEU A 90 1.34 -15.47 8.10
C LEU A 90 0.93 -15.84 9.53
N ALA A 91 0.03 -15.06 10.14
CA ALA A 91 -0.46 -15.32 11.49
C ALA A 91 -1.35 -16.57 11.60
N LEU A 92 -2.10 -16.89 10.54
CA LEU A 92 -2.89 -18.13 10.49
C LEU A 92 -1.99 -19.35 10.30
N GLU A 93 -1.03 -19.27 9.39
CA GLU A 93 -0.11 -20.38 9.10
C GLU A 93 0.84 -20.67 10.28
N GLU A 94 1.28 -19.66 11.04
CA GLU A 94 2.01 -19.86 12.30
C GLU A 94 1.21 -20.63 13.36
N ARG A 95 -0.13 -20.54 13.34
CA ARG A 95 -1.01 -21.23 14.30
C ARG A 95 -1.27 -22.69 13.93
N ASP A 96 -1.30 -23.03 12.66
CA ASP A 96 -1.50 -24.41 12.19
C ASP A 96 -0.27 -25.30 12.43
N HIS A 97 0.91 -24.69 12.65
CA HIS A 97 2.17 -25.38 12.88
C HIS A 97 2.66 -25.35 14.35
N ALA A 98 1.87 -24.79 15.28
CA ALA A 98 2.16 -24.73 16.72
C ALA A 98 1.31 -25.75 17.51
#